data_AF-A0A895XN76-F1
#
_entry.id   AF-A0A895XN76-F1
#
_cell.length_a   1.000
_cell.length_b   1.000
_cell.length_c   1.000
_cell.angle_alpha   90.00
_cell.angle_beta   90.00
_cell.angle_gamma   90.00
#
_symmetry.space_group_name_H-M   'P 1'
#
loop_
_entity.id
_entity.type
_entity.pdbx_description
1 polymer ?
#
loop_
_entity_poly.entity_id
_entity_poly.type
_entity_poly.pdbx_seq_one_letter_code
_entity_poly.pdbx_strand_id
1 'polypeptide(L)'
;MTEKQYVERLEQYLRASRFRVSVKSVGVGKDPREVVKKCIEFRKNAKDKDKAFDHCVCLVDVDQHTTLQEAIKTAQREGIDLIVSRLKFEVWLLWHASNSTSVRTTKQLDDLVADHKLLSEKRLSNQFPIDQVFEAVRRARAADPELSSGRVGPDPSSAMPVLVQLMCGEKP
;
A
#
# COMPACT_ATOMS: atom_id res chain seq x y z
N MET A 1 4.11 -3.39 -10.09
CA MET A 1 5.57 -3.10 -10.28
C MET A 1 5.94 -1.86 -9.49
N THR A 2 5.06 -0.87 -9.52
CA THR A 2 5.12 0.37 -8.75
C THR A 2 5.07 0.17 -7.23
N GLU A 3 4.19 -0.69 -6.74
CA GLU A 3 3.95 -0.94 -5.31
C GLU A 3 5.21 -1.49 -4.63
N LYS A 4 5.83 -2.49 -5.27
CA LYS A 4 7.10 -3.08 -4.83
C LYS A 4 8.20 -2.02 -4.71
N GLN A 5 8.38 -1.22 -5.76
CA GLN A 5 9.39 -0.16 -5.80
C GLN A 5 9.11 0.92 -4.75
N TYR A 6 7.83 1.28 -4.55
CA TYR A 6 7.44 2.25 -3.54
C TYR A 6 7.82 1.76 -2.13
N VAL A 7 7.45 0.53 -1.79
CA VAL A 7 7.75 -0.04 -0.47
C VAL A 7 9.25 -0.15 -0.22
N GLU A 8 10.03 -0.54 -1.23
CA GLU A 8 11.50 -0.59 -1.14
C GLU A 8 12.10 0.81 -0.90
N ARG A 9 11.59 1.86 -1.58
CA ARG A 9 12.05 3.24 -1.34
C ARG A 9 11.58 3.79 0.00
N LEU A 10 10.39 3.43 0.45
CA LEU A 10 9.89 3.79 1.77
C LEU A 10 10.76 3.18 2.87
N GLU A 11 11.15 1.90 2.74
CA GLU A 11 12.08 1.26 3.68
C GLU A 11 13.41 2.03 3.75
N GLN A 12 14.00 2.35 2.59
CA GLN A 12 15.25 3.10 2.51
C GLN A 12 15.13 4.48 3.20
N TYR A 13 14.06 5.21 2.92
CA TYR A 13 13.79 6.52 3.52
C TYR A 13 13.62 6.44 5.05
N LEU A 14 12.83 5.49 5.54
CA LEU A 14 12.58 5.31 6.97
C LEU A 14 13.84 4.86 7.71
N ARG A 15 14.66 3.98 7.11
CA ARG A 15 15.96 3.60 7.66
C ARG A 15 16.92 4.79 7.77
N ALA A 16 16.97 5.65 6.75
CA ALA A 16 17.74 6.89 6.80
C ALA A 16 17.24 7.83 7.92
N SER A 17 15.94 7.78 8.19
CA SER A 17 15.26 8.50 9.28
C SER A 17 15.35 7.78 10.65
N ARG A 18 16.24 6.79 10.80
CA ARG A 18 16.54 6.03 12.03
C ARG A 18 15.48 5.00 12.48
N PHE A 19 14.49 4.67 11.65
CA PHE A 19 13.59 3.55 11.93
C PHE A 19 14.28 2.20 11.66
N ARG A 20 14.01 1.21 12.51
CA ARG A 20 14.52 -0.16 12.34
C ARG A 20 13.49 -0.99 11.59
N VAL A 21 13.47 -0.84 10.27
CA VAL A 21 12.56 -1.57 9.38
C VAL A 21 13.35 -2.34 8.33
N SER A 22 12.86 -3.52 7.97
CA SER A 22 13.37 -4.35 6.88
C SER A 22 12.17 -4.97 6.17
N VAL A 23 12.07 -4.80 4.86
CA VAL A 23 10.91 -5.30 4.11
C VAL A 23 11.33 -6.32 3.07
N LYS A 24 10.59 -7.42 3.00
CA LYS A 24 10.66 -8.36 1.89
C LYS A 24 9.43 -8.18 1.01
N SER A 25 9.59 -7.46 -0.09
CA SER A 25 8.52 -7.21 -1.05
C SER A 25 8.40 -8.36 -2.05
N VAL A 26 7.18 -8.85 -2.25
CA VAL A 26 6.88 -9.95 -3.19
C VAL A 26 5.86 -9.47 -4.22
N GLY A 27 6.23 -9.53 -5.49
CA GLY A 27 5.28 -9.29 -6.59
C GLY A 27 4.40 -10.52 -6.78
N VAL A 28 3.10 -10.36 -6.52
CA VAL A 28 2.08 -11.39 -6.78
C VAL A 28 1.12 -10.86 -7.85
N GLY A 29 0.36 -11.74 -8.49
CA GLY A 29 -0.64 -11.36 -9.50
C GLY A 29 -1.71 -10.40 -8.94
N LYS A 30 -2.67 -10.03 -9.77
CA LYS A 30 -3.64 -8.96 -9.45
C LYS A 30 -4.79 -9.40 -8.54
N ASP A 31 -5.12 -10.69 -8.53
CA ASP A 31 -6.26 -11.20 -7.76
C ASP A 31 -6.02 -11.12 -6.22
N PRO A 32 -6.86 -10.40 -5.46
CA PRO A 32 -6.68 -10.20 -4.02
C PRO A 32 -6.60 -11.50 -3.22
N ARG A 33 -7.36 -12.53 -3.61
CA ARG A 33 -7.37 -13.81 -2.91
C ARG A 33 -6.05 -14.53 -3.13
N GLU A 34 -5.52 -14.56 -4.34
CA GLU A 34 -4.20 -15.14 -4.63
C GLU A 34 -3.06 -14.36 -3.95
N VAL A 35 -3.16 -13.04 -3.82
CA VAL A 35 -2.21 -12.23 -3.04
C VAL A 35 -2.18 -12.68 -1.58
N VAL A 36 -3.34 -12.79 -0.92
CA VAL A 36 -3.43 -13.22 0.49
C VAL A 36 -2.94 -14.66 0.65
N LYS A 37 -3.34 -15.59 -0.21
CA LYS A 37 -2.86 -16.98 -0.17
C LYS A 37 -1.34 -17.08 -0.23
N LYS A 38 -0.71 -16.39 -1.19
CA LYS A 38 0.76 -16.40 -1.29
C LYS A 38 1.41 -15.78 -0.06
N CYS A 39 0.83 -14.72 0.51
CA CYS A 39 1.33 -14.15 1.76
C CYS A 39 1.36 -15.18 2.90
N ILE A 40 0.29 -15.97 3.05
CA ILE A 40 0.22 -17.07 4.03
C ILE A 40 1.34 -18.10 3.79
N GLU A 41 1.52 -18.53 2.53
CA GLU A 41 2.56 -19.49 2.16
C GLU A 41 3.97 -18.95 2.45
N PHE A 42 4.25 -17.69 2.09
CA PHE A 42 5.53 -17.05 2.38
C PHE A 42 5.79 -16.93 3.88
N ARG A 43 4.79 -16.55 4.67
CA ARG A 43 4.89 -16.48 6.13
C ARG A 43 5.21 -17.85 6.73
N LYS A 44 4.49 -18.89 6.31
CA LYS A 44 4.70 -20.26 6.81
C LYS A 44 6.12 -20.76 6.49
N ASN A 45 6.53 -20.61 5.24
CA ASN A 45 7.88 -20.99 4.79
C ASN A 45 9.00 -20.21 5.49
N ALA A 46 8.77 -18.97 5.89
CA ALA A 46 9.73 -18.16 6.61
C ALA A 46 9.83 -18.58 8.09
N LYS A 47 8.69 -18.90 8.72
CA LYS A 47 8.64 -19.45 10.07
C LYS A 47 9.37 -20.79 10.17
N ASP A 48 9.18 -21.67 9.19
CA ASP A 48 9.84 -22.99 9.14
C ASP A 48 11.37 -22.88 8.98
N LYS A 49 11.88 -21.71 8.56
CA LYS A 49 13.30 -21.40 8.41
C LYS A 49 13.86 -20.51 9.53
N ASP A 50 13.12 -20.37 10.64
CA ASP A 50 13.46 -19.50 11.78
C ASP A 50 13.69 -18.03 11.38
N LYS A 51 12.91 -17.55 10.40
CA LYS A 51 12.93 -16.17 9.88
C LYS A 51 11.52 -15.58 9.91
N ALA A 52 10.83 -15.72 11.03
CA ALA A 52 9.48 -15.19 11.18
C ALA A 52 9.46 -13.67 10.99
N PHE A 53 8.44 -13.18 10.27
CA PHE A 53 8.19 -11.75 10.11
C PHE A 53 7.33 -11.23 11.26
N ASP A 54 7.58 -10.02 11.73
CA ASP A 54 6.74 -9.34 12.73
C ASP A 54 5.34 -9.05 12.16
N HIS A 55 5.30 -8.63 10.89
CA HIS A 55 4.08 -8.27 10.18
C HIS A 55 4.05 -8.91 8.79
N CYS A 56 2.85 -9.27 8.33
CA CYS A 56 2.60 -9.75 6.98
C CYS A 56 1.50 -8.87 6.38
N VAL A 57 1.82 -8.21 5.27
CA VAL A 57 0.96 -7.18 4.68
C VAL A 57 0.72 -7.49 3.20
N CYS A 58 -0.52 -7.34 2.76
CA CYS A 58 -0.94 -7.42 1.36
C CYS A 58 -1.42 -6.06 0.88
N LEU A 59 -1.00 -5.64 -0.31
CA LEU A 59 -1.49 -4.41 -0.96
C LEU A 59 -2.41 -4.82 -2.11
N VAL A 60 -3.64 -4.30 -2.13
CA VAL A 60 -4.64 -4.60 -3.17
C VAL A 60 -5.42 -3.36 -3.57
N ASP A 61 -5.82 -3.31 -4.84
CA ASP A 61 -6.73 -2.30 -5.37
C ASP A 61 -8.18 -2.82 -5.34
N VAL A 62 -9.16 -1.90 -5.24
CA VAL A 62 -10.61 -2.20 -5.32
C VAL A 62 -11.09 -2.28 -6.76
N ASP A 63 -10.30 -2.83 -7.68
CA ASP A 63 -10.80 -3.04 -9.05
C ASP A 63 -12.00 -4.02 -9.06
N GLN A 64 -12.49 -4.39 -10.25
CA GLN A 64 -13.69 -5.23 -10.42
C GLN A 64 -13.49 -6.69 -9.98
N HIS A 65 -12.59 -6.97 -9.03
CA HIS A 65 -12.36 -8.29 -8.48
C HIS A 65 -13.51 -8.71 -7.55
N THR A 66 -14.23 -9.75 -7.96
CA THR A 66 -15.28 -10.41 -7.17
C THR A 66 -14.74 -11.10 -5.90
N THR A 67 -13.41 -11.25 -5.79
CA THR A 67 -12.72 -12.00 -4.74
C THR A 67 -12.25 -11.13 -3.57
N LEU A 68 -12.40 -9.80 -3.61
CA LEU A 68 -11.90 -8.90 -2.57
C LEU A 68 -12.51 -9.20 -1.19
N GLN A 69 -13.82 -9.49 -1.13
CA GLN A 69 -14.49 -9.82 0.13
C GLN A 69 -13.99 -11.14 0.74
N GLU A 70 -13.68 -12.13 -0.09
CA GLU A 70 -13.07 -13.38 0.35
C GLU A 70 -11.64 -13.15 0.87
N ALA A 71 -10.87 -12.30 0.19
CA ALA A 71 -9.53 -11.92 0.59
C ALA A 71 -9.51 -11.21 1.95
N ILE A 72 -10.42 -10.26 2.18
CA ILE A 72 -10.59 -9.56 3.47
C ILE A 72 -10.84 -10.56 4.60
N LYS A 73 -11.83 -11.45 4.43
CA LYS A 73 -12.18 -12.46 5.43
C LYS A 73 -11.01 -13.40 5.72
N THR A 74 -10.29 -13.81 4.67
CA THR A 74 -9.14 -14.70 4.80
C THR A 74 -7.99 -14.00 5.52
N ALA A 75 -7.66 -12.77 5.15
CA ALA A 75 -6.60 -11.99 5.77
C ALA A 75 -6.89 -11.76 7.27
N GLN A 76 -8.12 -11.40 7.62
CA GLN A 76 -8.54 -11.22 9.00
C GLN A 76 -8.39 -12.51 9.83
N ARG A 77 -8.87 -13.64 9.31
CA ARG A 77 -8.75 -14.95 9.98
C ARG A 77 -7.28 -15.33 10.22
N GLU A 78 -6.41 -14.97 9.30
CA GLU A 78 -5.00 -15.34 9.32
C GLU A 78 -4.12 -14.32 10.05
N GLY A 79 -4.67 -13.19 10.52
CA GLY A 79 -3.89 -12.10 11.12
C GLY A 79 -2.91 -11.46 10.12
N ILE A 80 -3.33 -11.28 8.87
CA ILE A 80 -2.59 -10.59 7.81
C ILE A 80 -3.22 -9.22 7.61
N ASP A 81 -2.39 -8.18 7.53
CA ASP A 81 -2.86 -6.85 7.21
C ASP A 81 -3.16 -6.71 5.73
N LEU A 82 -4.35 -6.24 5.39
CA LEU A 82 -4.78 -6.06 4.00
C LEU A 82 -5.01 -4.57 3.73
N ILE A 83 -4.08 -3.96 3.02
CA ILE A 83 -4.11 -2.56 2.65
C ILE A 83 -4.85 -2.39 1.34
N VAL A 84 -5.98 -1.71 1.41
CA VAL A 84 -6.88 -1.54 0.28
C VAL A 84 -6.77 -0.10 -0.26
N SER A 85 -6.56 0.06 -1.57
CA SER A 85 -6.68 1.34 -2.27
C SER A 85 -7.89 1.35 -3.19
N ARG A 86 -8.84 2.24 -2.94
CA ARG A 86 -9.99 2.44 -3.82
C ARG A 86 -9.60 3.37 -4.97
N LEU A 87 -10.07 3.04 -6.16
CA LEU A 87 -9.63 3.53 -7.48
C LEU A 87 -8.39 2.79 -8.00
N LYS A 88 -7.19 3.12 -7.49
CA LYS A 88 -5.91 2.43 -7.76
C LYS A 88 -4.87 2.79 -6.71
N PHE A 89 -3.78 2.05 -6.64
CA PHE A 89 -2.61 2.40 -5.83
C PHE A 89 -2.08 3.82 -6.12
N GLU A 90 -2.19 4.31 -7.35
CA GLU A 90 -1.73 5.64 -7.73
C GLU A 90 -2.41 6.80 -6.97
N VAL A 91 -3.56 6.58 -6.32
CA VAL A 91 -4.17 7.58 -5.40
C VAL A 91 -3.19 7.93 -4.29
N TRP A 92 -2.55 6.91 -3.72
CA TRP A 92 -1.54 7.09 -2.68
C TRP A 92 -0.32 7.87 -3.19
N LEU A 93 0.13 7.58 -4.42
CA LEU A 93 1.24 8.29 -5.03
C LEU A 93 0.91 9.76 -5.28
N LEU A 94 -0.30 10.06 -5.77
CA LEU A 94 -0.75 11.44 -5.98
C LEU A 94 -0.69 12.25 -4.68
N TRP A 95 -1.05 11.64 -3.55
CA TRP A 95 -0.99 12.29 -2.24
C TRP A 95 0.41 12.56 -1.72
N HIS A 96 1.48 12.11 -2.35
CA HIS A 96 2.81 12.63 -2.07
C HIS A 96 3.01 14.04 -2.66
N ALA A 97 2.45 14.33 -3.83
CA ALA A 97 2.68 15.57 -4.55
C ALA A 97 1.51 16.57 -4.52
N SER A 98 0.30 16.13 -4.20
CA SER A 98 -0.92 16.94 -4.33
C SER A 98 -1.91 16.72 -3.18
N ASN A 99 -2.64 17.78 -2.84
CA ASN A 99 -3.80 17.72 -1.93
C ASN A 99 -5.10 17.34 -2.65
N SER A 100 -5.05 16.92 -3.92
CA SER A 100 -6.25 16.64 -4.71
C SER A 100 -7.08 15.50 -4.09
N THR A 101 -8.32 15.82 -3.73
CA THR A 101 -9.34 14.87 -3.26
C THR A 101 -10.49 14.72 -4.24
N SER A 102 -10.46 15.46 -5.36
CA SER A 102 -11.54 15.53 -6.35
C SER A 102 -11.42 14.52 -7.49
N VAL A 103 -10.47 13.58 -7.41
CA VAL A 103 -10.31 12.55 -8.44
C VAL A 103 -11.53 11.65 -8.44
N ARG A 104 -12.25 11.59 -9.57
CA ARG A 104 -13.48 10.78 -9.70
C ARG A 104 -13.34 9.62 -10.66
N THR A 105 -12.26 9.57 -11.44
CA THR A 105 -12.07 8.54 -12.48
C THR A 105 -10.62 8.11 -12.57
N THR A 106 -10.40 6.90 -13.08
CA THR A 106 -9.06 6.35 -13.33
C THR A 106 -8.28 7.21 -14.32
N LYS A 107 -8.95 7.76 -15.36
CA LYS A 107 -8.32 8.65 -16.33
C LYS A 107 -7.82 9.95 -15.69
N GLN A 108 -8.65 10.60 -14.88
CA GLN A 108 -8.24 11.81 -14.15
C GLN A 108 -7.06 11.52 -13.21
N LEU A 109 -7.05 10.36 -12.57
CA LEU A 109 -5.92 9.94 -11.76
C LEU A 109 -4.65 9.79 -12.60
N ASP A 110 -4.75 9.07 -13.72
CA ASP A 110 -3.62 8.83 -14.63
C ASP A 110 -3.06 10.15 -15.18
N ASP A 111 -3.93 11.11 -15.55
CA ASP A 111 -3.55 12.44 -16.02
C ASP A 111 -2.79 13.23 -14.92
N LEU A 112 -3.32 13.28 -13.70
CA LEU A 112 -2.66 13.97 -12.57
C LEU A 112 -1.32 13.33 -12.20
N VAL A 113 -1.23 12.00 -12.23
CA VAL A 113 0.00 11.25 -11.99
C VAL A 113 1.07 11.58 -13.04
N ALA A 114 0.64 11.75 -14.30
CA ALA A 114 1.52 12.18 -15.39
C ALA A 114 1.95 13.65 -15.25
N ASP A 115 1.03 14.56 -14.93
CA ASP A 115 1.30 15.98 -14.73
C ASP A 115 2.33 16.21 -13.62
N HIS A 116 2.18 15.47 -12.50
CA HIS A 116 3.13 15.49 -11.39
C HIS A 116 4.40 14.63 -11.64
N LYS A 117 4.51 13.96 -12.80
CA LYS A 117 5.66 13.12 -13.20
C LYS A 117 6.02 12.07 -12.14
N LEU A 118 5.01 11.49 -11.50
CA LEU A 118 5.20 10.54 -10.38
C LEU A 118 5.65 9.17 -10.88
N LEU A 119 5.30 8.83 -12.13
CA LEU A 119 5.72 7.62 -12.81
C LEU A 119 6.50 7.93 -14.09
N SER A 120 7.47 7.07 -14.39
CA SER A 120 8.19 7.02 -15.67
C SER A 120 8.17 5.59 -16.18
N GLU A 121 7.61 5.34 -17.37
CA GLU A 121 7.52 4.00 -17.96
C GLU A 121 6.92 2.93 -17.02
N LYS A 122 5.84 3.29 -16.27
CA LYS A 122 5.18 2.43 -15.27
C LYS A 122 6.06 2.05 -14.07
N ARG A 123 7.13 2.82 -13.83
CA ARG A 123 7.99 2.72 -12.65
C ARG A 123 7.92 4.01 -11.85
N LEU A 124 8.23 3.92 -10.57
CA LEU A 124 8.28 5.09 -9.71
C LEU A 124 9.38 6.05 -10.20
N SER A 125 9.02 7.31 -10.48
CA SER A 125 9.95 8.33 -10.97
C SER A 125 11.14 8.51 -10.02
N ASN A 126 12.36 8.72 -10.54
CA ASN A 126 13.53 8.95 -9.68
C ASN A 126 13.41 10.22 -8.83
N GLN A 127 12.56 11.17 -9.24
CA GLN A 127 12.27 12.41 -8.53
C GLN A 127 11.01 12.30 -7.66
N PHE A 128 10.48 11.09 -7.45
CA PHE A 128 9.29 10.89 -6.64
C PHE A 128 9.53 11.39 -5.19
N PRO A 129 8.67 12.27 -4.65
CA PRO A 129 8.89 12.91 -3.35
C PRO A 129 8.52 11.96 -2.20
N ILE A 130 9.37 10.95 -1.97
CA ILE A 130 9.16 9.92 -0.93
C ILE A 130 9.21 10.52 0.49
N ASP A 131 9.95 11.61 0.66
CA ASP A 131 10.07 12.41 1.88
C ASP A 131 8.74 13.03 2.31
N GLN A 132 7.82 13.23 1.37
CA GLN A 132 6.45 13.70 1.64
C GLN A 132 5.51 12.61 2.20
N VAL A 133 6.02 11.44 2.62
CA VAL A 133 5.20 10.33 3.13
C VAL A 133 4.29 10.73 4.29
N PHE A 134 4.76 11.55 5.24
CA PHE A 134 3.93 11.94 6.38
C PHE A 134 2.82 12.94 5.99
N GLU A 135 3.07 13.79 4.98
CA GLU A 135 2.01 14.61 4.39
C GLU A 135 1.01 13.75 3.60
N ALA A 136 1.48 12.73 2.88
CA ALA A 136 0.60 11.75 2.24
C ALA A 136 -0.27 11.00 3.26
N VAL A 137 0.30 10.62 4.41
CA VAL A 137 -0.46 10.04 5.54
C VAL A 137 -1.56 10.99 6.02
N ARG A 138 -1.22 12.26 6.23
CA ARG A 138 -2.20 13.27 6.67
C ARG A 138 -3.34 13.43 5.67
N ARG A 139 -3.02 13.49 4.37
CA ARG A 139 -4.00 13.59 3.26
C ARG A 139 -4.91 12.36 3.21
N ALA A 140 -4.33 11.16 3.30
CA ALA A 140 -5.09 9.91 3.29
C ALA A 140 -6.08 9.82 4.48
N ARG A 141 -5.64 10.18 5.69
CA ARG A 141 -6.51 10.22 6.88
C ARG A 141 -7.60 11.28 6.79
N ALA A 142 -7.32 12.42 6.14
CA ALA A 142 -8.34 13.43 5.90
C ALA A 142 -9.41 12.93 4.90
N ALA A 143 -9.00 12.14 3.89
CA ALA A 143 -9.93 11.54 2.94
C ALA A 143 -10.75 10.39 3.55
N ASP A 144 -10.18 9.64 4.50
CA ASP A 144 -10.83 8.53 5.19
C ASP A 144 -10.38 8.44 6.66
N PRO A 145 -11.06 9.12 7.59
CA PRO A 145 -10.72 9.11 9.01
C PRO A 145 -10.80 7.72 9.66
N GLU A 146 -11.62 6.84 9.09
CA GLU A 146 -11.83 5.46 9.55
C GLU A 146 -10.97 4.43 8.78
N LEU A 147 -9.93 4.88 8.06
CA LEU A 147 -9.06 3.96 7.33
C LEU A 147 -8.50 2.89 8.26
N SER A 148 -8.54 1.65 7.83
CA SER A 148 -8.09 0.49 8.60
C SER A 148 -7.80 -0.70 7.70
N SER A 149 -7.05 -1.65 8.24
CA SER A 149 -6.72 -2.91 7.58
C SER A 149 -7.99 -3.70 7.22
N GLY A 150 -8.09 -4.17 5.97
CA GLY A 150 -9.22 -4.96 5.47
C GLY A 150 -10.51 -4.19 5.22
N ARG A 151 -10.54 -2.86 5.43
CA ARG A 151 -11.70 -2.01 5.12
C ARG A 151 -11.57 -1.38 3.74
N VAL A 152 -12.69 -1.31 3.03
CA VAL A 152 -12.77 -0.56 1.77
C VAL A 152 -13.27 0.87 2.06
N GLY A 153 -12.38 1.85 2.00
CA GLY A 153 -12.67 3.28 2.22
C GLY A 153 -13.46 3.94 1.08
N PRO A 154 -13.83 5.23 1.18
CA PRO A 154 -14.59 5.98 0.15
C PRO A 154 -13.82 6.14 -1.18
N ASP A 155 -14.48 6.57 -2.25
CA ASP A 155 -13.80 6.82 -3.53
C ASP A 155 -13.37 8.30 -3.67
N PRO A 156 -12.07 8.62 -3.78
CA PRO A 156 -10.89 7.74 -3.68
C PRO A 156 -10.40 7.57 -2.23
N SER A 157 -9.73 6.45 -1.93
CA SER A 157 -9.12 6.20 -0.61
C SER A 157 -7.88 5.30 -0.71
N SER A 158 -7.00 5.36 0.28
CA SER A 158 -5.93 4.37 0.45
C SER A 158 -5.62 4.14 1.93
N ALA A 159 -5.59 2.87 2.33
CA ALA A 159 -5.22 2.46 3.69
C ALA A 159 -3.69 2.39 3.93
N MET A 160 -2.87 2.86 2.98
CA MET A 160 -1.41 2.88 3.09
C MET A 160 -0.84 3.50 4.39
N PRO A 161 -1.51 4.46 5.07
CA PRO A 161 -1.06 4.89 6.39
C PRO A 161 -0.90 3.77 7.41
N VAL A 162 -1.68 2.69 7.33
CA VAL A 162 -1.52 1.51 8.20
C VAL A 162 -0.14 0.87 7.97
N LEU A 163 0.29 0.69 6.72
CA LEU A 163 1.63 0.17 6.41
C LEU A 163 2.74 1.09 6.94
N VAL A 164 2.58 2.41 6.78
CA VAL A 164 3.56 3.38 7.29
C VAL A 164 3.70 3.26 8.82
N GLN A 165 2.59 3.14 9.55
CA GLN A 165 2.60 2.95 11.01
C GLN A 165 3.33 1.67 11.41
N LEU A 166 3.02 0.55 10.75
CA LEU A 166 3.70 -0.72 10.98
C LEU A 166 5.21 -0.61 10.75
N MET A 167 5.62 0.05 9.66
CA MET A 167 7.03 0.26 9.33
C MET A 167 7.75 1.21 10.30
N CYS A 168 7.02 2.13 10.93
CA CYS A 168 7.54 2.98 12.01
C CYS A 168 7.61 2.26 13.37
N GLY A 169 7.09 1.03 13.48
CA GLY A 169 7.01 0.27 14.73
C GLY A 169 5.84 0.68 15.64
N GLU A 170 4.86 1.40 15.09
CA GLU A 170 3.62 1.72 15.77
C GLU A 170 2.64 0.54 15.68
N LYS A 171 1.91 0.26 16.77
CA LYS A 171 0.82 -0.72 16.72
C LYS A 171 -0.40 -0.09 16.04
N PRO A 172 -1.04 -0.77 15.06
CA PRO A 172 -2.22 -0.27 14.37
C PRO A 172 -3.46 -0.25 15.28
#